data_AF-S6F469-F1
#
_entry.id   AF-S6F469-F1
#
_cell.length_a   1.000
_cell.length_b   1.000
_cell.length_c   1.000
_cell.angle_alpha   90.00
_cell.angle_beta   90.00
_cell.angle_gamma   90.00
#
_symmetry.space_group_name_H-M   'P 1'
#
loop_
_entity.id
_entity.type
_entity.pdbx_description
1 polymer ?
#
loop_
_entity_poly.entity_id
_entity_poly.type
_entity_poly.pdbx_seq_one_letter_code
_entity_poly.pdbx_strand_id
1 'polypeptide(L)'
;MANKVSETREEEIERFAQIGKWDEKSYHTLDLLLNQEFENGERRAKRAGVLSYNRIMNPQSKHPVEWGDTFASSDLNPEESLIFKEEQEEKQRESSEKAAMILEKIDTLAPLDKDILFGIWVDKKKQKDLAAELGMSTRTIRRHCNDLDAFINTLR
;
A
#
# COMPACT_ATOMS: atom_id res chain seq x y z
N MET A 1 26.68 9.10 1.32
CA MET A 1 28.11 8.75 1.23
C MET A 1 28.28 8.01 -0.08
N ALA A 2 28.88 8.65 -1.08
CA ALA A 2 29.19 7.97 -2.34
C ALA A 2 30.22 6.87 -2.07
N ASN A 3 30.02 5.70 -2.67
CA ASN A 3 30.83 4.53 -2.39
C ASN A 3 32.11 4.68 -3.22
N LYS A 4 33.28 4.75 -2.59
CA LYS A 4 34.58 5.00 -3.26
C LYS A 4 34.84 4.11 -4.49
N VAL A 5 34.23 2.92 -4.50
CA VAL A 5 34.29 1.94 -5.59
C VAL A 5 33.46 2.35 -6.82
N SER A 6 32.32 3.01 -6.65
CA SER A 6 31.50 3.49 -7.78
C SER A 6 32.17 4.67 -8.47
N GLU A 7 32.73 5.60 -7.69
CA GLU A 7 33.47 6.75 -8.22
C GLU A 7 34.67 6.30 -9.06
N THR A 8 35.46 5.34 -8.58
CA THR A 8 36.58 4.79 -9.36
C THR A 8 36.13 4.07 -10.64
N ARG A 9 34.96 3.42 -10.62
CA ARG A 9 34.42 2.76 -11.81
C ARG A 9 33.98 3.78 -12.87
N GLU A 10 33.24 4.82 -12.46
CA GLU A 10 32.84 5.91 -13.35
C GLU A 10 34.07 6.58 -13.98
N GLU A 11 35.11 6.86 -13.20
CA GLU A 11 36.35 7.42 -13.72
C GLU A 11 37.06 6.51 -14.74
N GLU A 12 37.06 5.20 -14.53
CA GLU A 12 37.64 4.23 -15.47
C GLU A 12 36.82 4.13 -16.77
N ILE A 13 35.50 4.17 -16.69
CA ILE A 13 34.61 4.19 -17.86
C ILE A 13 34.78 5.49 -18.65
N GLU A 14 34.88 6.64 -17.98
CA GLU A 14 35.11 7.93 -18.63
C GLU A 14 36.49 8.00 -19.29
N ARG A 15 37.54 7.54 -18.62
CA ARG A 15 38.89 7.43 -19.23
C ARG A 15 38.87 6.51 -20.45
N PHE A 16 38.15 5.40 -20.37
CA PHE A 16 37.99 4.49 -21.49
C PHE A 16 37.33 5.16 -22.70
N ALA A 17 36.23 5.90 -22.48
CA ALA A 17 35.54 6.66 -23.52
C ALA A 17 36.44 7.73 -24.16
N GLN A 18 37.33 8.36 -23.38
CA GLN A 18 38.27 9.38 -23.85
C GLN A 18 39.46 8.81 -24.64
N ILE A 19 39.92 7.59 -24.33
CA ILE A 19 41.06 6.96 -25.01
C ILE A 19 40.71 6.51 -26.44
N GLY A 20 39.43 6.26 -26.72
CA GLY A 20 38.93 5.98 -28.08
C GLY A 20 39.45 4.69 -28.73
N LYS A 21 40.07 3.80 -27.94
CA LYS A 21 40.56 2.49 -28.40
C LYS A 21 39.52 1.42 -28.14
N TRP A 22 38.89 0.97 -29.22
CA TRP A 22 37.82 -0.02 -29.21
C TRP A 22 38.33 -1.37 -29.71
N ASP A 23 39.40 -1.89 -29.10
CA ASP A 23 39.87 -3.24 -29.38
C ASP A 23 39.13 -4.28 -28.51
N GLU A 24 39.25 -5.56 -28.86
CA GLU A 24 38.52 -6.66 -28.20
C GLU A 24 38.79 -6.74 -26.69
N LYS A 25 40.03 -6.44 -26.27
CA LYS A 25 40.41 -6.41 -24.84
C LYS A 25 39.77 -5.23 -24.11
N SER A 26 39.70 -4.09 -24.80
CA SER A 26 39.11 -2.87 -24.29
C SER A 26 37.60 -3.06 -24.12
N TYR A 27 36.90 -3.66 -25.10
CA TYR A 27 35.48 -4.00 -24.98
C TYR A 27 35.19 -4.96 -23.83
N HIS A 28 36.00 -6.01 -23.65
CA HIS A 28 35.83 -6.93 -22.53
C HIS A 28 36.00 -6.22 -21.18
N THR A 29 36.94 -5.29 -21.08
CA THR A 29 37.17 -4.51 -19.86
C THR A 29 35.99 -3.59 -19.55
N LEU A 30 35.43 -2.94 -20.57
CA LEU A 30 34.23 -2.11 -20.42
C LEU A 30 33.02 -2.96 -19.98
N ASP A 31 32.81 -4.12 -20.57
CA ASP A 31 31.73 -5.04 -20.22
C ASP A 31 31.83 -5.51 -18.76
N LEU A 32 33.04 -5.83 -18.27
CA LEU A 32 33.27 -6.16 -16.86
C LEU A 32 32.94 -4.99 -15.91
N LEU A 33 33.31 -3.76 -16.27
CA LEU A 33 32.99 -2.58 -15.48
C LEU A 33 31.48 -2.33 -15.42
N LEU A 34 30.79 -2.46 -16.56
CA LEU A 34 29.35 -2.28 -16.63
C LEU A 34 28.59 -3.37 -15.85
N ASN A 35 29.07 -4.61 -15.88
CA ASN A 35 28.45 -5.73 -15.16
C ASN A 35 28.82 -5.81 -13.66
N GLN A 36 29.77 -4.99 -13.20
CA GLN A 36 30.33 -5.08 -11.84
C GLN A 36 29.27 -4.94 -10.73
N GLU A 37 28.31 -4.03 -10.89
CA GLU A 37 27.25 -3.83 -9.89
C GLU A 37 26.31 -5.03 -9.79
N PHE A 38 25.96 -5.59 -10.94
CA PHE A 38 25.13 -6.78 -11.03
C PHE A 38 25.81 -7.97 -10.34
N GLU A 39 27.07 -8.24 -10.66
CA GLU A 39 27.83 -9.32 -10.02
C GLU A 39 28.00 -9.12 -8.50
N ASN A 40 28.22 -7.87 -8.07
CA ASN A 40 28.30 -7.54 -6.64
C ASN A 40 26.94 -7.73 -5.94
N GLY A 41 25.83 -7.42 -6.63
CA GLY A 41 24.47 -7.75 -6.20
C GLY A 41 24.30 -9.25 -5.99
N GLU A 42 24.68 -10.06 -6.98
CA GLU A 42 24.61 -11.52 -6.88
C GLU A 42 25.46 -12.09 -5.73
N ARG A 43 26.69 -11.59 -5.56
CA ARG A 43 27.56 -12.02 -4.45
C ARG A 43 26.96 -11.68 -3.08
N ARG A 44 26.32 -10.51 -2.95
CA ARG A 44 25.62 -10.12 -1.71
C ARG A 44 24.39 -11.01 -1.46
N ALA A 45 23.59 -11.28 -2.48
CA ALA A 45 22.44 -12.18 -2.38
C ALA A 45 22.85 -13.60 -1.96
N LYS A 46 23.91 -14.15 -2.57
CA LYS A 46 24.49 -15.45 -2.21
C LYS A 46 24.96 -15.50 -0.75
N ARG A 47 25.62 -14.44 -0.24
CA ARG A 47 26.02 -14.35 1.18
C ARG A 47 24.83 -14.28 2.15
N ALA A 48 23.72 -13.68 1.73
CA ALA A 48 22.49 -13.62 2.50
C ALA A 48 21.66 -14.92 2.42
N GLY A 49 22.14 -15.95 1.71
CA GLY A 49 21.42 -17.21 1.52
C GLY A 49 20.24 -17.12 0.55
N VAL A 50 20.12 -16.01 -0.18
CA VAL A 50 19.04 -15.81 -1.16
C VAL A 50 19.47 -16.36 -2.52
N LEU A 51 18.63 -17.21 -3.10
CA LEU A 51 18.85 -17.75 -4.44
C LEU A 51 18.30 -16.79 -5.50
N SER A 52 19.04 -16.63 -6.60
CA SER A 52 18.59 -15.82 -7.74
C SER A 52 17.41 -16.50 -8.44
N TYR A 53 16.39 -15.71 -8.80
CA TYR A 53 15.26 -16.18 -9.61
C TYR A 53 15.71 -16.61 -11.00
N ASN A 54 16.75 -15.98 -11.56
CA ASN A 54 17.24 -16.29 -12.92
C ASN A 54 18.17 -17.52 -12.94
N ARG A 55 18.22 -18.27 -11.84
CA ARG A 55 19.04 -19.48 -11.77
C ARG A 55 18.44 -20.53 -12.71
N ILE A 56 19.25 -21.10 -13.60
CA ILE A 56 18.81 -22.17 -14.47
C ILE A 56 18.69 -23.48 -13.67
N MET A 57 17.51 -24.10 -13.68
CA MET A 57 17.24 -25.38 -13.01
C MET A 57 17.71 -26.59 -13.82
N ASN A 58 17.53 -26.54 -15.15
CA ASN A 58 17.88 -27.63 -16.05
C ASN A 58 18.74 -27.15 -17.22
N PRO A 59 20.07 -27.04 -17.02
CA PRO A 59 20.97 -26.48 -18.02
C PRO A 59 21.17 -27.36 -19.25
N GLN A 60 20.77 -28.62 -19.21
CA GLN A 60 20.88 -29.57 -20.34
C GLN A 60 19.59 -29.66 -21.18
N SER A 61 18.54 -28.93 -20.80
CA SER A 61 17.29 -28.88 -21.54
C SER A 61 17.42 -28.00 -22.79
N LYS A 62 16.71 -28.35 -23.87
CA LYS A 62 16.51 -27.46 -25.02
C LYS A 62 15.76 -26.17 -24.65
N HIS A 63 15.00 -26.22 -23.57
CA HIS A 63 14.30 -25.09 -22.96
C HIS A 63 14.71 -25.04 -21.48
N PRO A 64 15.81 -24.36 -21.14
CA PRO A 64 16.21 -24.17 -19.76
C PRO A 64 15.15 -23.34 -19.04
N VAL A 65 14.72 -23.81 -17.87
CA VAL A 65 13.73 -23.15 -17.02
C VAL A 65 14.47 -22.45 -15.88
N GLU A 66 14.10 -21.20 -15.62
CA GLU A 66 14.63 -20.43 -14.51
C GLU A 66 13.83 -20.70 -13.23
N TRP A 67 14.44 -20.53 -12.06
CA TRP A 67 13.74 -20.67 -10.78
C TRP A 67 12.50 -19.76 -10.70
N GLY A 68 12.59 -18.54 -11.25
CA GLY A 68 11.50 -17.56 -11.35
C GLY A 68 10.26 -18.11 -12.06
N ASP A 69 10.46 -18.90 -13.11
CA ASP A 69 9.37 -19.43 -13.94
C ASP A 69 8.48 -20.44 -13.20
N THR A 70 8.97 -20.98 -12.08
CA THR A 70 8.22 -21.96 -11.27
C THR A 70 7.32 -21.31 -10.23
N PHE A 71 7.45 -20.00 -10.00
CA PHE A 71 6.58 -19.30 -9.07
C PHE A 71 5.24 -18.98 -9.75
N ALA A 72 4.15 -19.53 -9.23
CA ALA A 72 2.82 -19.15 -9.65
C ALA A 72 2.60 -17.65 -9.36
N SER A 73 1.93 -16.95 -10.28
CA SER A 73 1.53 -15.57 -10.02
C SER A 73 0.63 -15.51 -8.78
N SER A 74 0.80 -14.47 -7.98
CA SER A 74 -0.11 -14.14 -6.88
C SER A 74 -1.41 -13.49 -7.37
N ASP A 75 -1.52 -13.20 -8.66
CA ASP A 75 -2.70 -12.60 -9.25
C ASP A 75 -3.87 -13.59 -9.21
N LEU A 76 -5.05 -13.07 -8.87
CA LEU A 76 -6.28 -13.84 -8.92
C LEU A 76 -6.52 -14.30 -10.35
N ASN A 77 -6.95 -15.54 -10.50
CA ASN A 77 -7.43 -15.98 -11.81
C ASN A 77 -8.71 -15.19 -12.20
N PRO A 78 -9.11 -15.18 -13.48
CA PRO A 78 -10.28 -14.41 -13.91
C PRO A 78 -11.59 -14.78 -13.19
N GLU A 79 -11.76 -16.04 -12.80
CA GLU A 79 -12.96 -16.51 -12.09
C GLU A 79 -12.97 -16.04 -10.63
N GLU A 80 -11.84 -16.17 -9.93
CA GLU A 80 -11.62 -15.62 -8.58
C GLU A 80 -11.78 -14.11 -8.55
N SER A 81 -11.31 -13.42 -9.59
CA SER A 81 -11.48 -11.97 -9.73
C SER A 81 -12.95 -11.58 -9.83
N LEU A 82 -13.78 -12.37 -10.53
CA LEU A 82 -15.22 -12.15 -10.64
C LEU A 82 -15.93 -12.41 -9.30
N ILE A 83 -15.61 -13.51 -8.62
CA ILE A 83 -16.16 -13.84 -7.30
C ILE A 83 -15.81 -12.73 -6.30
N PHE A 84 -14.55 -12.30 -6.28
CA PHE A 84 -14.12 -11.22 -5.40
C PHE A 84 -14.90 -9.93 -5.69
N LYS A 85 -15.12 -9.60 -6.97
CA LYS A 85 -15.89 -8.42 -7.34
C LYS A 85 -17.35 -8.51 -6.87
N GLU A 86 -17.99 -9.66 -7.04
CA GLU A 86 -19.37 -9.90 -6.58
C GLU A 86 -19.49 -9.75 -5.07
N GLU A 87 -18.56 -10.33 -4.29
CA GLU A 87 -18.52 -10.14 -2.84
C GLU A 87 -18.35 -8.67 -2.43
N GLN A 88 -17.54 -7.90 -3.15
CA GLN A 88 -17.38 -6.47 -2.88
C GLN A 88 -18.66 -5.70 -3.18
N GLU A 89 -19.34 -6.01 -4.28
CA GLU A 89 -20.63 -5.40 -4.63
C GLU A 89 -21.71 -5.74 -3.60
N GLU A 90 -21.77 -6.97 -3.12
CA GLU A 90 -22.72 -7.39 -2.07
C GLU A 90 -22.44 -6.65 -0.76
N LYS A 91 -21.19 -6.63 -0.29
CA LYS A 91 -20.79 -5.86 0.91
C LYS A 91 -21.13 -4.37 0.77
N GLN A 92 -20.93 -3.80 -0.41
CA GLN A 92 -21.30 -2.40 -0.68
C GLN A 92 -22.81 -2.20 -0.59
N ARG A 93 -23.62 -3.09 -1.17
CA ARG A 93 -25.09 -3.03 -1.07
C ARG A 93 -25.56 -3.16 0.37
N GLU A 94 -25.07 -4.15 1.11
CA GLU A 94 -25.40 -4.32 2.54
C GLU A 94 -25.04 -3.08 3.35
N SER A 95 -23.85 -2.50 3.11
CA SER A 95 -23.43 -1.28 3.79
C SER A 95 -24.30 -0.08 3.44
N SER A 96 -24.75 0.03 2.19
CA SER A 96 -25.62 1.09 1.70
C SER A 96 -27.04 0.97 2.28
N GLU A 97 -27.58 -0.24 2.36
CA GLU A 97 -28.89 -0.51 2.97
C GLU A 97 -28.85 -0.21 4.48
N LYS A 98 -27.79 -0.65 5.17
CA LYS A 98 -27.58 -0.32 6.59
C LYS A 98 -27.46 1.19 6.78
N ALA A 99 -26.74 1.89 5.91
CA ALA A 99 -26.61 3.35 5.96
C ALA A 99 -27.96 4.05 5.74
N ALA A 100 -28.76 3.60 4.78
CA ALA A 100 -30.10 4.14 4.53
C ALA A 100 -31.01 3.96 5.75
N MET A 101 -31.03 2.78 6.36
CA MET A 101 -31.80 2.50 7.58
C MET A 101 -31.34 3.38 8.76
N ILE A 102 -30.02 3.59 8.91
CA ILE A 102 -29.48 4.46 9.96
C ILE A 102 -29.93 5.91 9.74
N LEU A 103 -29.89 6.40 8.50
CA LEU A 103 -30.35 7.75 8.16
C LEU A 103 -31.84 7.93 8.47
N GLU A 104 -32.69 6.96 8.11
CA GLU A 104 -34.12 7.00 8.46
C GLU A 104 -34.34 7.07 9.98
N LYS A 105 -33.59 6.28 10.76
CA LYS A 105 -33.66 6.33 12.22
C LYS A 105 -33.19 7.67 12.77
N ILE A 106 -32.07 8.19 12.27
CA ILE A 106 -31.58 9.52 12.65
C ILE A 106 -32.64 10.57 12.32
N ASP A 107 -33.36 10.40 11.21
CA ASP A 107 -34.35 11.37 10.77
C ASP A 107 -35.53 11.55 11.71
N THR A 108 -35.82 10.54 12.54
CA THR A 108 -36.83 10.60 13.59
C THR A 108 -36.42 11.44 14.81
N LEU A 109 -35.13 11.76 14.97
CA LEU A 109 -34.63 12.56 16.08
C LEU A 109 -35.08 14.02 15.96
N ALA A 110 -35.20 14.71 17.10
CA ALA A 110 -35.42 16.14 17.11
C ALA A 110 -34.23 16.88 16.46
N PRO A 111 -34.44 18.05 15.83
CA PRO A 111 -33.36 18.80 15.18
C PRO A 111 -32.16 19.06 16.09
N LEU A 112 -32.41 19.42 17.35
CA LEU A 112 -31.36 19.64 18.34
C LEU A 112 -30.55 18.36 18.64
N ASP A 113 -31.23 17.21 18.72
CA ASP A 113 -30.59 15.92 18.96
C ASP A 113 -29.74 15.48 17.77
N LYS A 114 -30.18 15.78 16.54
CA LYS A 114 -29.37 15.59 15.33
C LYS A 114 -28.10 16.42 15.38
N ASP A 115 -28.22 17.71 15.68
CA ASP A 115 -27.05 18.62 15.77
C ASP A 115 -26.06 18.16 16.83
N ILE A 116 -26.56 17.66 17.98
CA ILE A 116 -25.71 17.11 19.04
C ILE A 116 -25.07 15.78 18.61
N LEU A 117 -25.82 14.89 17.96
CA LEU A 117 -25.34 13.62 17.44
C LEU A 117 -24.19 13.84 16.44
N PHE A 118 -24.41 14.67 15.42
CA PHE A 118 -23.40 14.97 14.40
C PHE A 118 -22.20 15.69 15.01
N GLY A 119 -22.41 16.70 15.85
CA GLY A 119 -21.33 17.45 16.48
C GLY A 119 -20.40 16.58 17.33
N ILE A 120 -20.92 15.60 18.07
CA ILE A 120 -20.12 14.78 18.99
C ILE A 120 -19.57 13.52 18.33
N TRP A 121 -20.40 12.77 17.57
CA TRP A 121 -19.99 11.45 17.05
C TRP A 121 -19.43 11.49 15.65
N VAL A 122 -19.83 12.44 14.81
CA VAL A 122 -19.31 12.59 13.44
C VAL A 122 -18.16 13.58 13.43
N ASP A 123 -18.38 14.80 13.92
CA ASP A 123 -17.38 15.88 13.91
C ASP A 123 -16.38 15.79 15.06
N LYS A 124 -16.62 14.93 16.05
CA LYS A 124 -15.77 14.71 17.24
C LYS A 124 -15.49 15.99 18.03
N LYS A 125 -16.42 16.95 18.06
CA LYS A 125 -16.31 18.18 18.84
C LYS A 125 -16.40 17.89 20.34
N LYS A 126 -15.75 18.73 21.16
CA LYS A 126 -15.91 18.64 22.62
C LYS A 126 -17.27 19.22 23.02
N GLN A 127 -17.89 18.62 24.04
CA GLN A 127 -19.18 19.08 24.58
C GLN A 127 -19.20 20.57 24.97
N LYS A 128 -18.06 21.13 25.41
CA LYS A 128 -17.95 22.56 25.76
C LYS A 128 -18.01 23.47 24.53
N ASP A 129 -17.36 23.07 23.45
CA ASP A 129 -17.28 23.87 22.22
C ASP A 129 -18.64 23.83 21.51
N LEU A 130 -19.25 22.64 21.46
CA LEU A 130 -20.60 22.46 20.95
C LEU A 130 -21.65 23.22 21.79
N ALA A 131 -21.49 23.29 23.11
CA ALA A 131 -22.36 24.08 23.99
C ALA A 131 -22.31 25.58 23.66
N ALA A 132 -21.11 26.09 23.36
CA ALA A 132 -20.94 27.48 22.95
C ALA A 132 -21.56 27.75 21.57
N GLU A 133 -21.39 26.83 20.61
CA GLU A 133 -21.96 26.95 19.26
C GLU A 133 -23.50 26.93 19.28
N LEU A 134 -24.10 26.01 20.04
CA LEU A 134 -25.56 25.85 20.13
C LEU A 134 -26.21 26.83 21.12
N GLY A 135 -25.43 27.69 21.80
CA GLY A 135 -25.95 28.63 22.80
C GLY A 135 -26.58 27.95 24.02
N MET A 136 -26.12 26.75 24.38
CA MET A 136 -26.68 25.92 25.44
C MET A 136 -25.72 25.67 26.59
N SER A 137 -26.24 25.19 27.72
CA SER A 137 -25.39 24.75 28.82
C SER A 137 -24.78 23.38 28.53
N THR A 138 -23.55 23.16 28.99
CA THR A 138 -22.87 21.85 28.90
C THR A 138 -23.64 20.74 29.62
N ARG A 139 -24.39 21.08 30.68
CA ARG A 139 -25.26 20.15 31.40
C ARG A 139 -26.43 19.69 30.52
N THR A 140 -27.00 20.59 29.73
CA THR A 140 -28.07 20.28 28.78
C THR A 140 -27.56 19.30 27.73
N ILE A 141 -26.44 19.61 27.08
CA ILE A 141 -25.82 18.71 26.10
C ILE A 141 -25.55 17.33 26.70
N ARG A 142 -24.96 17.26 27.90
CA ARG A 142 -24.69 15.98 28.56
C ARG A 142 -25.94 15.13 28.78
N ARG A 143 -27.09 15.75 29.07
CA ARG A 143 -28.36 15.03 29.22
C ARG A 143 -28.80 14.41 27.90
N HIS A 144 -28.80 15.20 26.82
CA HIS A 144 -29.10 14.72 25.48
C HIS A 144 -28.11 13.63 25.02
N CYS A 145 -26.82 13.74 25.36
CA CYS A 145 -25.83 12.69 25.07
C CYS A 145 -26.20 11.35 25.71
N ASN A 146 -26.67 11.34 26.96
CA ASN A 146 -27.05 10.09 27.62
C ASN A 146 -28.24 9.41 26.91
N ASP A 147 -29.20 10.20 26.44
CA ASP A 147 -30.37 9.70 25.69
C ASP A 147 -29.94 9.23 24.28
N LEU A 148 -29.01 9.95 23.65
CA LEU A 148 -28.42 9.59 22.35
C LEU A 148 -27.51 8.36 22.43
N ASP A 149 -26.82 8.12 23.55
CA ASP A 149 -26.03 6.91 23.77
C ASP A 149 -26.92 5.66 23.68
N ALA A 150 -28.13 5.72 24.26
CA ALA A 150 -29.11 4.65 24.14
C ALA A 150 -29.55 4.45 22.68
N PHE A 151 -29.82 5.54 21.95
CA PHE A 151 -30.16 5.50 20.53
C PHE A 151 -29.04 4.91 19.66
N ILE A 152 -27.79 5.31 19.87
CA ILE A 152 -26.62 4.81 19.13
C ILE A 152 -26.43 3.31 19.35
N ASN A 153 -26.70 2.81 20.56
CA ASN A 153 -26.66 1.37 20.82
C ASN A 153 -27.72 0.59 20.02
N THR A 154 -28.82 1.22 19.59
CA THR A 154 -29.82 0.60 18.69
C THR A 154 -29.44 0.63 17.20
N LEU A 155 -28.37 1.35 16.84
CA LEU A 155 -27.86 1.44 15.47
C LEU A 155 -26.73 0.44 15.16
N ARG A 156 -26.11 -0.12 16.21
CA ARG A 156 -25.01 -1.09 16.08
C ARG A 156 -25.55 -2.46 15.68
#